data_AF-A0A1G7P9L2-F1
#
_entry.id   AF-A0A1G7P9L2-F1
#
_cell.length_a   1.000
_cell.length_b   1.000
_cell.length_c   1.000
_cell.angle_alpha   90.00
_cell.angle_beta   90.00
_cell.angle_gamma   90.00
#
_symmetry.space_group_name_H-M   'P 1'
#
loop_
_entity.id
_entity.type
_entity.pdbx_description
1 polymer ?
#
loop_
_entity_poly.entity_id
_entity_poly.type
_entity_poly.pdbx_seq_one_letter_code
_entity_poly.pdbx_strand_id
1 'polypeptide(L)'
;MLSNANKAVIAENPHQITGHVAAAPAQPQWAPAEHNSYLTTEAFADTMGLHAQSVRKRYSQTGSYFGLRPVKLPNRRLMWDAEAVEMFLRGEVI
;
A
#
# COMPACT_ATOMS: atom_id res chain seq x y z
N MET A 1 36.19 2.64 60.05
CA MET A 1 36.53 1.44 59.25
C MET A 1 35.26 0.62 59.08
N LEU A 2 34.54 0.49 57.97
CA LEU A 2 34.50 1.09 56.63
C LEU A 2 33.02 0.91 56.21
N SER A 3 32.35 1.99 55.80
CA SER A 3 31.02 1.94 55.19
C SER A 3 31.10 1.15 53.89
N ASN A 4 30.27 0.13 53.70
CA ASN A 4 30.14 -0.50 52.39
C ASN A 4 28.84 -0.03 51.73
N ALA A 5 28.99 0.98 50.88
CA ALA A 5 27.97 1.46 49.97
C ALA A 5 27.96 0.56 48.73
N ASN A 6 26.99 -0.36 48.64
CA ASN A 6 26.72 -1.04 47.38
C ASN A 6 25.41 -0.53 46.76
N LYS A 7 25.64 0.48 45.93
CA LYS A 7 24.83 1.00 44.85
C LYS A 7 24.65 -0.08 43.78
N ALA A 8 23.43 -0.55 43.57
CA ALA A 8 23.03 -1.17 42.31
C ALA A 8 21.54 -0.92 42.11
N VAL A 9 21.27 0.05 41.22
CA VAL A 9 19.96 0.41 40.72
C VAL A 9 19.36 -0.82 40.03
N ILE A 10 18.37 -1.43 40.66
CA ILE A 10 17.48 -2.39 39.99
C ILE A 10 16.43 -1.51 39.30
N ALA A 11 16.69 -1.19 38.03
CA ALA A 11 15.69 -0.59 37.16
C ALA A 11 14.64 -1.66 36.87
N GLU A 12 13.57 -1.62 37.65
CA GLU A 12 12.34 -2.35 37.39
C GLU A 12 11.83 -1.93 36.01
N ASN A 13 11.76 -2.88 35.09
CA ASN A 13 11.00 -2.77 33.85
C ASN A 13 9.68 -3.52 34.01
N PRO A 14 8.61 -2.85 34.46
CA PRO A 14 7.26 -3.32 34.23
C PRO A 14 6.54 -2.34 33.31
N HIS A 15 5.99 -2.86 32.22
CA HIS A 15 4.67 -2.52 31.64
C HIS A 15 4.67 -2.90 30.14
N GLN A 16 4.88 -4.19 29.89
CA GLN A 16 4.23 -4.85 28.75
C GLN A 16 2.80 -5.16 29.16
N ILE A 17 1.82 -4.34 28.75
CA ILE A 17 0.39 -4.69 28.77
C ILE A 17 -0.31 -4.07 27.54
N THR A 18 -0.65 -4.96 26.60
CA THR A 18 -1.90 -5.00 25.81
C THR A 18 -2.26 -3.87 24.84
N GLY A 19 -2.46 -4.27 23.56
CA GLY A 19 -3.43 -3.62 22.67
C GLY A 19 -3.00 -3.49 21.22
N HIS A 20 -2.86 -4.59 20.46
CA HIS A 20 -3.01 -4.50 19.01
C HIS A 20 -4.49 -4.64 18.67
N VAL A 21 -5.27 -3.61 19.01
CA VAL A 21 -6.55 -3.41 18.35
C VAL A 21 -6.19 -2.96 16.94
N ALA A 22 -6.42 -3.83 15.97
CA ALA A 22 -6.50 -3.44 14.56
C ALA A 22 -7.65 -2.44 14.43
N ALA A 23 -7.39 -1.17 14.76
CA ALA A 23 -8.27 -0.07 14.44
C ALA A 23 -8.19 0.08 12.92
N ALA A 24 -9.21 -0.42 12.23
CA ALA A 24 -9.51 -0.03 10.86
C ALA A 24 -9.33 1.49 10.76
N PRO A 25 -8.68 2.01 9.69
CA PRO A 25 -8.53 3.45 9.55
C PRO A 25 -9.93 4.03 9.42
N ALA A 26 -10.43 4.63 10.50
CA ALA A 26 -11.70 5.32 10.55
C ALA A 26 -11.66 6.40 9.46
N GLN A 27 -12.26 6.09 8.32
CA GLN A 27 -12.35 7.01 7.19
C GLN A 27 -13.21 8.20 7.67
N PRO A 28 -12.86 9.44 7.30
CA PRO A 28 -13.70 10.59 7.63
C PRO A 28 -15.10 10.38 7.04
N GLN A 29 -16.15 10.57 7.84
CA GLN A 29 -17.56 10.37 7.44
C GLN A 29 -18.01 11.21 6.21
N TRP A 30 -17.22 12.23 5.83
CA TRP A 30 -17.47 13.05 4.64
C TRP A 30 -16.77 12.52 3.37
N ALA A 31 -15.95 11.48 3.48
CA ALA A 31 -15.36 10.82 2.33
C ALA A 31 -16.43 9.94 1.67
N PRO A 32 -16.69 10.09 0.36
CA PRO A 32 -17.59 9.17 -0.34
C PRO A 32 -17.04 7.74 -0.20
N ALA A 33 -17.90 6.82 0.23
CA ALA A 33 -17.57 5.45 0.62
C ALA A 33 -17.18 4.51 -0.55
N GLU A 34 -16.99 5.05 -1.75
CA GLU A 34 -16.68 4.28 -2.95
C GLU A 34 -15.39 4.84 -3.58
N HIS A 35 -14.27 4.81 -2.84
CA HIS A 35 -12.98 5.13 -3.45
C HIS A 35 -12.57 3.93 -4.32
N ASN A 36 -12.97 3.96 -5.59
CA ASN A 36 -12.28 3.17 -6.61
C ASN A 36 -10.80 3.58 -6.52
N SER A 37 -10.01 2.70 -5.90
CA SER A 37 -8.65 3.02 -5.49
C SER A 37 -7.79 3.01 -6.75
N TYR A 38 -7.15 4.13 -7.06
CA TYR A 38 -6.26 4.19 -8.21
C TYR A 38 -4.84 3.78 -7.80
N LEU A 39 -4.24 2.85 -8.54
CA LEU A 39 -2.87 2.39 -8.37
C LEU A 39 -1.91 3.19 -9.22
N THR A 40 -0.73 3.47 -8.67
CA THR A 40 0.38 3.96 -9.48
C THR A 40 0.90 2.88 -10.41
N THR A 41 1.65 3.28 -11.43
CA THR A 41 2.29 2.31 -12.33
C THR A 41 3.32 1.43 -11.58
N GLU A 42 3.97 1.95 -10.54
CA GLU A 42 4.83 1.14 -9.67
C GLU A 42 4.01 0.10 -8.91
N ALA A 43 2.97 0.53 -8.18
CA ALA A 43 2.13 -0.38 -7.40
C ALA A 43 1.46 -1.45 -8.28
N PHE A 44 0.94 -1.07 -9.45
CA PHE A 44 0.40 -2.02 -10.42
C PHE A 44 1.43 -3.06 -10.87
N ALA A 45 2.66 -2.63 -11.15
CA ALA A 45 3.72 -3.51 -11.58
C ALA A 45 4.11 -4.49 -10.44
N ASP A 46 4.22 -3.98 -9.21
CA ASP A 46 4.52 -4.80 -8.03
C ASP A 46 3.43 -5.86 -7.79
N THR A 47 2.15 -5.49 -7.88
CA THR A 47 1.02 -6.43 -7.76
C THR A 47 1.08 -7.54 -8.80
N MET A 48 1.54 -7.23 -10.01
CA MET A 48 1.66 -8.20 -11.11
C MET A 48 3.00 -8.95 -11.14
N GLY A 49 3.94 -8.65 -10.24
CA GLY A 49 5.28 -9.22 -10.25
C GLY A 49 6.12 -8.81 -11.48
N LEU A 50 5.85 -7.62 -12.02
CA LEU A 50 6.50 -7.08 -13.20
C LEU A 50 7.35 -5.86 -12.86
N HIS A 51 8.25 -5.49 -13.78
CA HIS A 51 8.93 -4.22 -13.68
C HIS A 51 8.08 -3.08 -14.28
N ALA A 52 8.03 -1.93 -13.62
CA ALA A 52 7.27 -0.77 -14.08
C ALA A 52 7.64 -0.30 -15.50
N GLN A 53 8.90 -0.47 -15.91
CA GLN A 53 9.32 -0.14 -17.29
C GLN A 53 8.67 -1.04 -18.34
N SER A 54 8.44 -2.32 -18.02
CA SER A 54 7.76 -3.25 -18.92
C SER A 54 6.31 -2.85 -19.14
N VAL A 55 5.62 -2.44 -18.07
CA VAL A 55 4.25 -1.89 -18.14
C VAL A 55 4.21 -0.65 -19.02
N ARG A 56 5.11 0.33 -18.77
CA ARG A 56 5.17 1.58 -19.57
C ARG A 56 5.46 1.31 -21.04
N LYS A 57 6.39 0.39 -21.34
CA LYS A 57 6.73 -0.01 -22.70
C LYS A 57 5.52 -0.63 -23.41
N ARG A 58 4.83 -1.58 -22.76
CA ARG A 58 3.65 -2.22 -23.33
C ARG A 58 2.54 -1.20 -23.58
N TYR A 59 2.24 -0.35 -22.60
CA TYR A 59 1.24 0.70 -22.73
C TYR A 59 1.58 1.66 -23.88
N SER A 60 2.84 2.06 -24.04
CA SER A 60 3.24 2.94 -25.15
C SER A 60 3.07 2.29 -26.53
N GLN A 61 3.14 0.96 -26.62
CA GLN A 61 3.03 0.23 -27.88
C GLN A 61 1.58 -0.10 -28.24
N THR A 62 0.74 -0.41 -27.25
CA THR A 62 -0.63 -0.92 -27.48
C THR A 62 -1.71 0.07 -27.05
N GLY A 63 -1.39 1.08 -26.26
CA GLY A 63 -2.34 2.03 -25.68
C GLY A 63 -3.17 1.48 -24.51
N SER A 64 -3.03 0.20 -24.19
CA SER A 64 -3.63 -0.47 -23.04
C SER A 64 -2.70 -1.59 -22.55
N TYR A 65 -2.95 -2.10 -21.35
CA TYR A 65 -2.26 -3.27 -20.83
C TYR A 65 -3.24 -4.44 -20.76
N PHE A 66 -3.25 -5.30 -21.80
CA PHE A 66 -4.14 -6.46 -21.91
C PHE A 66 -5.63 -6.16 -21.64
N GLY A 67 -6.11 -4.98 -22.05
CA GLY A 67 -7.50 -4.53 -21.82
C GLY A 67 -7.61 -3.47 -20.72
N LEU A 68 -6.70 -3.45 -19.75
CA LEU A 68 -6.64 -2.43 -18.71
C LEU A 68 -6.30 -1.06 -19.30
N ARG A 69 -7.18 -0.08 -19.04
CA ARG A 69 -7.02 1.30 -19.52
C ARG A 69 -6.62 2.21 -18.34
N PRO A 70 -5.40 2.76 -18.33
CA PRO A 70 -5.03 3.72 -17.30
C PRO A 70 -5.66 5.10 -17.57
N VAL A 71 -5.95 5.82 -16.49
CA VAL A 71 -6.29 7.24 -16.52
C VAL A 71 -5.01 8.06 -16.58
N LYS A 72 -4.89 8.88 -17.61
CA LYS A 72 -3.75 9.79 -17.78
C LYS A 72 -4.01 11.10 -17.05
N LEU A 73 -3.19 11.41 -16.06
CA LEU A 73 -3.29 12.66 -15.32
C LEU A 73 -2.58 13.82 -16.04
N PRO A 74 -2.93 15.08 -15.71
CA PRO A 74 -2.21 16.26 -16.22
C PRO A 74 -0.70 16.26 -15.89
N ASN A 75 -0.30 15.62 -14.79
CA ASN A 75 1.10 15.44 -14.41
C ASN A 75 1.83 14.33 -15.20
N ARG A 76 1.22 13.83 -16.28
CA ARG A 76 1.69 12.73 -17.16
C ARG A 76 1.87 11.37 -16.46
N ARG A 77 1.37 11.20 -15.24
CA ARG A 77 1.31 9.89 -14.58
C ARG A 77 0.10 9.09 -15.08
N LEU A 78 0.22 7.77 -15.00
CA LEU A 78 -0.82 6.81 -15.36
C LEU A 78 -1.36 6.18 -14.09
N MET A 79 -2.63 6.39 -13.80
CA MET A 79 -3.36 5.72 -12.73
C MET A 79 -4.13 4.52 -13.26
N TRP A 80 -3.98 3.40 -12.59
CA TRP A 80 -4.65 2.14 -12.90
C TRP A 80 -5.81 1.94 -11.95
N ASP A 81 -6.94 1.48 -12.44
CA ASP A 81 -8.10 1.15 -11.62
C ASP A 81 -7.79 -0.12 -10.80
N ALA A 82 -7.79 -0.05 -9.46
CA ALA A 82 -7.48 -1.20 -8.62
C ALA A 82 -8.50 -2.33 -8.78
N GLU A 83 -9.78 -2.01 -8.90
CA GLU A 83 -10.84 -3.02 -9.05
C GLU A 83 -10.65 -3.78 -10.36
N ALA A 84 -10.41 -3.07 -11.46
CA ALA A 84 -10.12 -3.71 -12.75
C ALA A 84 -8.85 -4.57 -12.71
N VAL A 85 -7.81 -4.14 -11.99
CA VAL A 85 -6.57 -4.92 -11.80
C VAL A 85 -6.83 -6.17 -10.97
N GLU A 86 -7.63 -6.07 -9.91
CA GLU A 86 -7.99 -7.24 -9.11
C GLU A 86 -8.84 -8.24 -9.91
N MET A 87 -9.83 -7.76 -10.67
CA MET A 87 -10.62 -8.60 -11.59
C MET A 87 -9.71 -9.29 -12.61
N PHE A 88 -8.74 -8.56 -13.18
CA PHE A 88 -7.73 -9.11 -14.08
C PHE A 88 -6.99 -10.31 -13.46
N LEU A 89 -6.53 -10.13 -12.22
CA LEU A 89 -5.74 -11.13 -11.50
C LEU A 89 -6.58 -12.35 -11.10
N ARG A 90 -7.88 -12.16 -10.87
CA ARG A 90 -8.84 -13.27 -10.68
C ARG A 90 -9.16 -14.02 -11.97
N GLY A 91 -8.74 -13.51 -13.12
CA GLY A 91 -9.07 -14.08 -14.43
C GLY A 91 -10.48 -13.75 -14.91
N GLU A 92 -11.11 -12.74 -14.31
CA GLU A 92 -12.39 -12.21 -14.75
C GLU A 92 -12.19 -11.32 -16.00
N VAL A 93 -13.14 -11.37 -16.93
CA VAL A 93 -13.03 -10.65 -18.21
C VAL A 93 -13.27 -9.15 -17.98
N ILE A 94 -12.43 -8.32 -18.61
CA ILE A 94 -12.40 -6.84 -18.55
C ILE A 94 -12.85 -6.25 -19.87
#